data_AF-A0A9D7RR59-F1
#
_entry.id   AF-A0A9D7RR59-F1
#
_cell.length_a   1.000
_cell.length_b   1.000
_cell.length_c   1.000
_cell.angle_alpha   90.00
_cell.angle_beta   90.00
_cell.angle_gamma   90.00
#
_symmetry.space_group_name_H-M   'P 1'
#
loop_
_entity.id
_entity.type
_entity.pdbx_description
1 polymer ?
#
loop_
_entity_poly.entity_id
_entity_poly.type
_entity_poly.pdbx_seq_one_letter_code
_entity_poly.pdbx_strand_id
1 'polypeptide(L)'
;MHVCAAPVQAAVNGVKLECSAFPHASQDAETITCAETCVWEVVEYYGNKYQEHSTVLPSEILTVLKSMSYERQLPARGLNINQMSYALRKLGFSPRVYGRSQNPGDFDSLLACYVQSGLPLILAVETVDEPGRPKVKDPIGHAMLCVGYEAQQEHMVGAVVPLTSPRKTVNDAMKNQGIALLDYDAMKRRYVFIDDNQPVYQIQLLNTPCVHYPLPEWHPCRITYFLAPLPEKVYLEASGAKAYVQSMLTEGPRPLPSGSRTWLRTYHTSSRSLKHWLATKGFSSPAIRDKLMECVMPKFVWVTELSTDQEIKDFKSSGLVILDATEPRTRGNKAHIMSCYDGDVIEGSELKRTSLHLPPFNRFENLTKYEA
;
A
#
# COMPACT_ATOMS: atom_id res chain seq x y z
N MET A 1 -9.50 12.93 5.56
CA MET A 1 -8.52 11.81 5.51
C MET A 1 -8.98 10.72 4.55
N HIS A 2 -8.08 9.88 4.06
CA HIS A 2 -8.38 8.69 3.24
C HIS A 2 -7.98 7.44 4.02
N VAL A 3 -8.93 6.56 4.35
CA VAL A 3 -8.67 5.40 5.21
C VAL A 3 -9.34 4.13 4.71
N CYS A 4 -8.77 3.00 5.12
CA CYS A 4 -9.40 1.70 5.04
C CYS A 4 -10.67 1.74 5.88
N ALA A 5 -11.81 1.46 5.28
CA ALA A 5 -13.07 1.32 5.98
C ALA A 5 -13.84 0.12 5.43
N ALA A 6 -14.57 -0.54 6.32
CA ALA A 6 -15.45 -1.66 6.06
C ALA A 6 -16.84 -1.33 6.63
N PRO A 7 -17.93 -1.84 6.02
CA PRO A 7 -19.26 -1.75 6.62
C PRO A 7 -19.30 -2.65 7.86
N VAL A 8 -19.69 -2.09 9.00
CA VAL A 8 -19.86 -2.81 10.26
C VAL A 8 -21.30 -2.65 10.71
N GLN A 9 -21.97 -3.77 10.96
CA GLN A 9 -23.36 -3.77 11.40
C GLN A 9 -23.44 -3.98 12.91
N ALA A 10 -24.29 -3.19 13.56
CA ALA A 10 -24.57 -3.30 14.98
C ALA A 10 -26.08 -3.24 15.22
N ALA A 11 -26.56 -3.91 16.27
CA ALA A 11 -27.95 -3.81 16.71
C ALA A 11 -28.01 -3.11 18.07
N VAL A 12 -28.67 -1.95 18.12
CA VAL A 12 -28.86 -1.19 19.37
C VAL A 12 -30.36 -1.10 19.62
N ASN A 13 -30.83 -1.64 20.76
CA ASN A 13 -32.25 -1.70 21.12
C ASN A 13 -33.16 -2.28 19.99
N GLY A 14 -32.66 -3.28 19.25
CA GLY A 14 -33.38 -3.91 18.14
C GLY A 14 -33.33 -3.16 16.81
N VAL A 15 -32.73 -1.96 16.76
CA VAL A 15 -32.50 -1.21 15.52
C VAL A 15 -31.16 -1.64 14.92
N LYS A 16 -31.20 -2.09 13.65
CA LYS A 16 -30.00 -2.39 12.87
C LYS A 16 -29.39 -1.08 12.38
N LEU A 17 -28.13 -0.85 12.76
CA LEU A 17 -27.30 0.27 12.36
C LEU A 17 -26.14 -0.26 11.52
N GLU A 18 -25.67 0.55 10.58
CA GLU A 18 -24.46 0.29 9.81
C GLU A 18 -23.57 1.52 9.88
N CYS A 19 -22.29 1.32 10.20
CA CYS A 19 -21.28 2.35 10.07
C CYS A 19 -20.18 1.87 9.11
N SER A 20 -19.56 2.80 8.39
CA SER A 20 -18.34 2.52 7.64
C SER A 20 -17.17 3.00 8.49
N ALA A 21 -16.29 2.09 8.89
CA ALA A 21 -15.12 2.39 9.72
C ALA A 21 -14.06 1.29 9.60
N PHE A 22 -12.83 1.59 10.01
CA PHE A 22 -11.86 0.56 10.33
C PHE A 22 -12.20 -0.06 11.70
N PRO A 23 -12.21 -1.39 11.85
CA PRO A 23 -12.42 -2.04 13.14
C PRO A 23 -11.34 -1.67 14.16
N HIS A 24 -11.72 -1.60 15.43
CA HIS A 24 -10.78 -1.26 16.49
C HIS A 24 -11.09 -2.00 17.79
N ALA A 25 -10.05 -2.40 18.51
CA ALA A 25 -10.12 -2.85 19.89
C ALA A 25 -8.92 -2.35 20.71
N SER A 26 -9.13 -2.13 22.00
CA SER A 26 -8.02 -1.93 22.95
C SER A 26 -7.50 -3.27 23.45
N GLN A 27 -6.20 -3.38 23.71
CA GLN A 27 -5.63 -4.56 24.37
C GLN A 27 -6.10 -4.68 25.83
N ASP A 28 -6.19 -5.91 26.32
CA ASP A 28 -6.48 -6.22 27.73
C ASP A 28 -5.27 -6.79 28.49
N ALA A 29 -4.14 -7.00 27.80
CA ALA A 29 -2.87 -7.55 28.29
C ALA A 29 -2.93 -8.95 28.94
N GLU A 30 -4.12 -9.52 29.12
CA GLU A 30 -4.36 -10.85 29.66
C GLU A 30 -4.51 -11.87 28.52
N THR A 31 -5.42 -11.58 27.59
CA THR A 31 -5.81 -12.43 26.46
C THR A 31 -5.19 -12.00 25.14
N ILE A 32 -5.03 -10.69 24.92
CA ILE A 32 -4.41 -10.11 23.72
C ILE A 32 -3.49 -8.94 24.09
N THR A 33 -2.38 -8.82 23.37
CA THR A 33 -1.53 -7.62 23.39
C THR A 33 -1.62 -6.89 22.06
N CYS A 34 -0.92 -5.77 21.92
CA CYS A 34 -0.88 -4.95 20.72
C CYS A 34 -0.69 -5.72 19.40
N ALA A 35 0.14 -6.76 19.40
CA ALA A 35 0.39 -7.55 18.20
C ALA A 35 -0.80 -8.44 17.81
N GLU A 36 -1.42 -9.13 18.77
CA GLU A 36 -2.65 -9.89 18.53
C GLU A 36 -3.80 -8.97 18.13
N THR A 37 -3.93 -7.81 18.77
CA THR A 37 -4.94 -6.79 18.44
C THR A 37 -4.80 -6.34 16.99
N CYS A 38 -3.58 -5.99 16.54
CA CYS A 38 -3.33 -5.61 15.14
C CYS A 38 -3.71 -6.72 14.14
N VAL A 39 -3.37 -7.99 14.45
CA VAL A 39 -3.75 -9.14 13.61
C VAL A 39 -5.26 -9.28 13.55
N TRP A 40 -5.94 -9.16 14.69
CA TRP A 40 -7.39 -9.25 14.78
C TRP A 40 -8.08 -8.13 13.98
N GLU A 41 -7.71 -6.87 14.19
CA GLU A 41 -8.28 -5.70 13.50
C GLU A 41 -8.13 -5.79 11.97
N VAL A 42 -6.98 -6.28 11.48
CA VAL A 42 -6.76 -6.55 10.05
C VAL A 42 -7.72 -7.62 9.54
N VAL A 43 -7.84 -8.76 10.23
CA VAL A 43 -8.71 -9.86 9.80
C VAL A 43 -10.18 -9.43 9.86
N GLU A 44 -10.56 -8.69 10.89
CA GLU A 44 -11.90 -8.12 11.06
C GLU A 44 -12.24 -7.16 9.91
N TYR A 45 -11.29 -6.30 9.50
CA TYR A 45 -11.47 -5.40 8.35
C TYR A 45 -11.73 -6.18 7.07
N TYR A 46 -10.92 -7.20 6.79
CA TYR A 46 -11.07 -7.99 5.57
C TYR A 46 -12.36 -8.81 5.59
N GLY A 47 -12.72 -9.42 6.73
CA GLY A 47 -13.93 -10.24 6.89
C GLY A 47 -15.22 -9.44 6.69
N ASN A 48 -15.25 -8.17 7.08
CA ASN A 48 -16.39 -7.29 6.85
C ASN A 48 -16.40 -6.66 5.44
N LYS A 49 -15.23 -6.43 4.82
CA LYS A 49 -15.13 -5.74 3.53
C LYS A 49 -15.21 -6.66 2.31
N TYR A 50 -14.69 -7.88 2.41
CA TYR A 50 -14.52 -8.79 1.27
C TYR A 50 -15.15 -10.14 1.59
N GLN A 51 -16.03 -10.59 0.71
CA GLN A 51 -16.83 -11.82 0.90
C GLN A 51 -15.97 -13.09 0.98
N GLU A 52 -14.73 -13.05 0.49
CA GLU A 52 -13.80 -14.17 0.50
C GLU A 52 -13.06 -14.35 1.83
N HIS A 53 -13.18 -13.39 2.76
CA HIS A 53 -12.58 -13.46 4.08
C HIS A 53 -13.66 -13.65 5.15
N SER A 54 -13.27 -14.19 6.30
CA SER A 54 -14.14 -14.33 7.47
C SER A 54 -13.52 -13.65 8.66
N THR A 55 -14.36 -13.12 9.54
CA THR A 55 -13.94 -12.61 10.84
C THR A 55 -13.51 -13.77 11.74
N VAL A 56 -12.70 -13.47 12.76
CA VAL A 56 -12.18 -14.48 13.68
C VAL A 56 -12.25 -14.00 15.12
N LEU A 57 -12.40 -14.94 16.04
CA LEU A 57 -12.32 -14.68 17.46
C LEU A 57 -10.85 -14.57 17.91
N PRO A 58 -10.53 -13.74 18.92
CA PRO A 58 -9.19 -13.70 19.50
C PRO A 58 -8.65 -15.07 19.94
N SER A 59 -9.52 -15.96 20.44
CA SER A 59 -9.16 -17.34 20.83
C SER A 59 -8.70 -18.22 19.66
N GLU A 60 -9.16 -17.94 18.45
CA GLU A 60 -8.73 -18.64 17.23
C GLU A 60 -7.31 -18.19 16.84
N ILE A 61 -6.99 -16.90 16.99
CA ILE A 61 -5.64 -16.36 16.79
C ILE A 61 -4.65 -17.03 17.76
N LEU A 62 -5.01 -17.12 19.04
CA LEU A 62 -4.20 -17.83 20.04
C LEU A 62 -3.99 -19.29 19.65
N THR A 63 -5.05 -19.97 19.20
CA THR A 63 -5.01 -21.37 18.75
C THR A 63 -4.07 -21.57 17.57
N VAL A 64 -4.10 -20.67 16.59
CA VAL A 64 -3.15 -20.67 15.46
C VAL A 64 -1.71 -20.56 15.96
N LEU A 65 -1.46 -19.66 16.91
CA LEU A 65 -0.13 -19.39 17.45
C LEU A 65 0.40 -20.50 18.36
N LYS A 66 -0.44 -21.43 18.87
CA LYS A 66 0.01 -22.56 19.72
C LYS A 66 1.11 -23.38 19.07
N SER A 67 0.99 -23.57 17.76
CA SER A 67 1.96 -24.32 16.96
C SER A 67 3.36 -23.71 16.89
N MET A 68 3.50 -22.44 17.29
CA MET A 68 4.76 -21.70 17.33
C MET A 68 5.20 -21.32 18.74
N SER A 69 4.40 -21.62 19.77
CA SER A 69 4.72 -21.25 21.14
C SER A 69 5.46 -22.38 21.84
N TYR A 70 6.63 -22.06 22.41
CA TYR A 70 7.38 -22.97 23.29
C TYR A 70 7.01 -22.79 24.77
N GLU A 71 6.22 -21.77 25.08
CA GLU A 71 5.76 -21.43 26.43
C GLU A 71 4.22 -21.35 26.50
N ARG A 72 3.68 -21.19 27.72
CA ARG A 72 2.25 -20.86 27.93
C ARG A 72 1.91 -19.54 27.22
N GLN A 73 0.76 -19.51 26.54
CA GLN A 73 0.32 -18.32 25.79
C GLN A 73 -0.48 -17.30 26.61
N LEU A 74 -0.95 -17.72 27.80
CA LEU A 74 -1.66 -16.85 28.71
C LEU A 74 -0.83 -16.69 30.00
N PRO A 75 -0.59 -15.46 30.48
CA PRO A 75 -0.93 -14.19 29.81
C PRO A 75 -0.11 -13.98 28.52
N ALA A 76 -0.68 -13.25 27.57
CA ALA A 76 -0.02 -12.97 26.29
C ALA A 76 1.25 -12.10 26.51
N ARG A 77 2.35 -12.43 25.82
CA ARG A 77 3.66 -11.75 25.95
C ARG A 77 4.06 -10.94 24.73
N GLY A 78 3.14 -10.71 23.79
CA GLY A 78 3.43 -10.10 22.51
C GLY A 78 3.95 -11.08 21.47
N LEU A 79 3.94 -10.62 20.21
CA LEU A 79 4.40 -11.38 19.06
C LEU A 79 5.51 -10.63 18.35
N ASN A 80 6.52 -11.38 17.91
CA ASN A 80 7.46 -10.85 16.93
C ASN A 80 6.83 -10.83 15.52
N ILE A 81 7.49 -10.12 14.60
CA ILE A 81 7.01 -9.95 13.22
C ILE A 81 6.79 -11.27 12.48
N ASN A 82 7.57 -12.32 12.77
CA ASN A 82 7.44 -13.63 12.14
C ASN A 82 6.20 -14.38 12.66
N GLN A 83 5.87 -14.24 13.95
CA GLN A 83 4.65 -14.80 14.53
C GLN A 83 3.40 -14.09 13.99
N MET A 84 3.42 -12.75 13.86
CA MET A 84 2.33 -12.01 13.21
C MET A 84 2.12 -12.44 11.76
N SER A 85 3.22 -12.54 10.99
CA SER A 85 3.21 -13.06 9.61
C SER A 85 2.66 -14.49 9.54
N TYR A 86 3.08 -15.36 10.46
CA TYR A 86 2.57 -16.73 10.53
C TYR A 86 1.06 -16.77 10.82
N ALA A 87 0.58 -15.96 11.77
CA ALA A 87 -0.83 -15.89 12.12
C ALA A 87 -1.66 -15.48 10.90
N LEU A 88 -1.33 -14.37 10.23
CA LEU A 88 -2.00 -13.95 9.01
C LEU A 88 -1.97 -15.03 7.92
N ARG A 89 -0.85 -15.73 7.74
CA ARG A 89 -0.77 -16.82 6.76
C ARG A 89 -1.75 -17.95 7.06
N LYS A 90 -1.91 -18.32 8.33
CA LYS A 90 -2.86 -19.35 8.76
C LYS A 90 -4.32 -18.89 8.68
N LEU A 91 -4.54 -17.58 8.66
CA LEU A 91 -5.85 -16.93 8.52
C LEU A 91 -6.21 -16.57 7.06
N GLY A 92 -5.51 -17.16 6.08
CA GLY A 92 -5.86 -17.04 4.65
C GLY A 92 -5.22 -15.88 3.89
N PHE A 93 -4.15 -15.28 4.44
CA PHE A 93 -3.36 -14.28 3.74
C PHE A 93 -2.03 -14.85 3.23
N SER A 94 -1.37 -14.13 2.33
CA SER A 94 0.02 -14.37 1.91
C SER A 94 0.89 -13.17 2.29
N PRO A 95 1.12 -12.94 3.59
CA PRO A 95 1.69 -11.69 4.06
C PRO A 95 3.14 -11.51 3.62
N ARG A 96 3.54 -10.26 3.39
CA ARG A 96 4.92 -9.89 3.08
C ARG A 96 5.50 -9.00 4.16
N VAL A 97 6.60 -9.45 4.74
CA VAL A 97 7.40 -8.70 5.72
C VAL A 97 8.41 -7.83 4.99
N TYR A 98 8.49 -6.56 5.34
CA TYR A 98 9.52 -5.63 4.91
C TYR A 98 10.26 -5.09 6.14
N GLY A 99 11.58 -5.17 6.15
CA GLY A 99 12.44 -4.55 7.17
C GLY A 99 13.12 -3.30 6.64
N ARG A 100 13.24 -2.26 7.48
CA ARG A 100 13.87 -0.98 7.11
C ARG A 100 15.34 -1.15 6.75
N SER A 101 16.08 -1.96 7.50
CA SER A 101 17.49 -2.26 7.24
C SER A 101 17.71 -3.02 5.92
N GLN A 102 16.72 -3.81 5.48
CA GLN A 102 16.76 -4.60 4.25
C GLN A 102 16.34 -3.80 3.01
N ASN A 103 15.65 -2.67 3.20
CA ASN A 103 15.12 -1.82 2.13
C ASN A 103 15.53 -0.35 2.33
N PRO A 104 16.84 -0.04 2.44
CA PRO A 104 17.31 1.33 2.65
C PRO A 104 16.90 2.23 1.48
N GLY A 105 16.34 3.40 1.78
CA GLY A 105 15.86 4.35 0.77
C GLY A 105 14.46 4.06 0.22
N ASP A 106 14.06 2.79 0.13
CA ASP A 106 12.77 2.39 -0.46
C ASP A 106 11.68 2.07 0.57
N PHE A 107 12.03 1.78 1.82
CA PHE A 107 11.10 1.29 2.85
C PHE A 107 9.83 2.15 2.99
N ASP A 108 10.00 3.47 3.11
CA ASP A 108 8.88 4.39 3.30
C ASP A 108 8.02 4.52 2.03
N SER A 109 8.64 4.45 0.84
CA SER A 109 7.92 4.44 -0.44
C SER A 109 7.12 3.13 -0.64
N LEU A 110 7.68 1.98 -0.27
CA LEU A 110 6.99 0.69 -0.32
C LEU A 110 5.81 0.65 0.65
N LEU A 111 5.99 1.15 1.87
CA LEU A 111 4.91 1.29 2.85
C LEU A 111 3.79 2.18 2.27
N ALA A 112 4.15 3.36 1.77
CA ALA A 112 3.20 4.30 1.16
C ALA A 112 2.42 3.68 -0.01
N CYS A 113 3.10 2.90 -0.86
CA CYS A 113 2.51 2.21 -2.01
C CYS A 113 1.40 1.24 -1.56
N TYR A 114 1.66 0.44 -0.52
CA TYR A 114 0.65 -0.49 -0.02
C TYR A 114 -0.49 0.20 0.73
N VAL A 115 -0.23 1.30 1.46
CA VAL A 115 -1.31 2.12 2.06
C VAL A 115 -2.20 2.71 0.95
N GLN A 116 -1.61 3.25 -0.12
CA GLN A 116 -2.36 3.74 -1.30
C GLN A 116 -3.15 2.64 -2.01
N SER A 117 -2.67 1.41 -1.93
CA SER A 117 -3.37 0.24 -2.45
C SER A 117 -4.63 -0.10 -1.64
N GLY A 118 -4.91 0.59 -0.54
CA GLY A 118 -6.08 0.31 0.31
C GLY A 118 -5.88 -0.89 1.23
N LEU A 119 -4.63 -1.21 1.56
CA LEU A 119 -4.26 -2.32 2.44
C LEU A 119 -3.86 -1.76 3.82
N PRO A 120 -4.49 -2.21 4.93
CA PRO A 120 -4.01 -1.89 6.26
C PRO A 120 -2.68 -2.62 6.52
N LEU A 121 -1.69 -1.92 7.06
CA LEU A 121 -0.36 -2.49 7.31
C LEU A 121 -0.11 -2.62 8.81
N ILE A 122 0.36 -3.78 9.26
CA ILE A 122 0.86 -3.93 10.63
C ILE A 122 2.28 -3.38 10.67
N LEU A 123 2.56 -2.50 11.63
CA LEU A 123 3.85 -1.85 11.84
C LEU A 123 4.47 -2.39 13.12
N ALA A 124 5.72 -2.83 13.06
CA ALA A 124 6.54 -3.04 14.24
C ALA A 124 7.33 -1.75 14.51
N VAL A 125 7.18 -1.24 15.71
CA VAL A 125 7.81 0.00 16.17
C VAL A 125 8.70 -0.32 17.35
N GLU A 126 9.95 0.16 17.31
CA GLU A 126 10.89 -0.05 18.39
C GLU A 126 11.71 1.22 18.67
N THR A 127 12.20 1.34 19.90
CA THR A 127 13.20 2.35 20.25
C THR A 127 14.48 2.12 19.44
N VAL A 128 14.93 3.13 18.70
CA VAL A 128 16.19 3.09 17.98
C VAL A 128 17.20 4.02 18.65
N ASP A 129 18.36 3.46 18.99
CA ASP A 129 19.51 4.23 19.50
C ASP A 129 20.16 5.01 18.35
N GLU A 130 19.80 6.29 18.22
CA GLU A 130 20.41 7.22 17.27
C GLU A 130 21.51 8.07 17.93
N PRO A 131 22.67 8.29 17.28
CA PRO A 131 23.70 9.20 17.77
C PRO A 131 23.13 10.61 18.05
N GLY A 132 23.41 11.15 19.24
CA GLY A 132 22.96 12.49 19.65
C GLY A 132 21.58 12.54 20.32
N ARG A 133 20.90 11.41 20.52
CA ARG A 133 19.67 11.33 21.33
C ARG A 133 19.95 10.76 22.74
N PRO A 134 19.15 11.12 23.75
CA PRO A 134 19.21 10.47 25.06
C PRO A 134 18.98 8.97 24.90
N LYS A 135 19.87 8.16 25.49
CA LYS A 135 19.64 6.71 25.57
C LYS A 135 18.40 6.46 26.41
N VAL A 136 17.48 5.66 25.87
CA VAL A 136 16.31 5.20 26.62
C VAL A 136 16.74 4.02 27.48
N LYS A 137 16.41 4.04 28.77
CA LYS A 137 16.83 3.02 29.73
C LYS A 137 16.16 1.67 29.44
N ASP A 138 14.88 1.72 29.10
CA ASP A 138 14.04 0.56 28.83
C ASP A 138 13.52 0.65 27.39
N PRO A 139 14.05 -0.15 26.44
CA PRO A 139 13.65 -0.06 25.04
C PRO A 139 12.19 -0.50 24.88
N ILE A 140 11.45 0.26 24.08
CA ILE A 140 10.04 0.03 23.78
C ILE A 140 9.96 -0.83 22.52
N GLY A 141 9.08 -1.82 22.54
CA GLY A 141 8.58 -2.53 21.36
C GLY A 141 7.07 -2.43 21.33
N HIS A 142 6.50 -2.08 20.18
CA HIS A 142 5.06 -1.92 20.01
C HIS A 142 4.61 -2.35 18.60
N ALA A 143 3.34 -2.74 18.49
CA ALA A 143 2.68 -3.00 17.22
C ALA A 143 1.50 -2.03 17.04
N MET A 144 1.38 -1.45 15.85
CA MET A 144 0.28 -0.55 15.48
C MET A 144 -0.09 -0.73 14.00
N LEU A 145 -1.22 -0.20 13.56
CA LEU A 145 -1.63 -0.27 12.17
C LEU A 145 -1.47 1.06 11.46
N CYS A 146 -1.06 1.03 10.19
CA CYS A 146 -1.25 2.13 9.26
C CYS A 146 -2.41 1.82 8.32
N VAL A 147 -3.48 2.61 8.40
CA VAL A 147 -4.76 2.32 7.71
C VAL A 147 -5.11 3.35 6.65
N GLY A 148 -4.27 4.36 6.45
CA GLY A 148 -4.58 5.44 5.51
C GLY A 148 -3.60 6.58 5.54
N TYR A 149 -3.98 7.68 4.89
CA TYR A 149 -3.22 8.91 4.87
C TYR A 149 -4.12 10.15 4.94
N GLU A 150 -3.52 11.25 5.33
CA GLU A 150 -4.17 12.55 5.24
C GLU A 150 -4.23 13.00 3.77
N ALA A 151 -5.37 13.55 3.36
CA ALA A 151 -5.52 14.13 2.03
C ALA A 151 -4.44 15.19 1.79
N GLN A 152 -3.82 15.13 0.61
CA GLN A 152 -2.63 15.91 0.30
C GLN A 152 -2.92 17.42 0.25
N GLN A 153 -1.98 18.23 0.74
CA GLN A 153 -1.94 19.68 0.50
C GLN A 153 -1.02 19.99 -0.68
N GLU A 154 -1.47 20.86 -1.59
CA GLU A 154 -0.99 21.07 -2.97
C GLU A 154 0.49 21.51 -3.14
N HIS A 155 1.18 21.90 -2.07
CA HIS A 155 2.46 22.62 -2.13
C HIS A 155 3.75 21.76 -2.12
N MET A 156 3.65 20.42 -2.13
CA MET A 156 4.80 19.53 -1.87
C MET A 156 5.48 18.91 -3.12
N VAL A 157 5.09 19.31 -4.33
CA VAL A 157 5.58 18.71 -5.60
C VAL A 157 7.08 18.96 -5.85
N GLY A 158 7.65 20.07 -5.32
CA GLY A 158 9.00 20.52 -5.65
C GLY A 158 10.18 19.80 -4.96
N ALA A 159 9.92 18.95 -3.95
CA ALA A 159 10.98 18.37 -3.12
C ALA A 159 11.37 16.92 -3.50
N VAL A 160 10.68 16.30 -4.45
CA VAL A 160 10.92 14.89 -4.82
C VAL A 160 12.05 14.80 -5.84
N VAL A 161 13.04 13.96 -5.52
CA VAL A 161 14.18 13.66 -6.38
C VAL A 161 13.78 12.60 -7.41
N PRO A 162 14.28 12.66 -8.66
CA PRO A 162 14.07 11.61 -9.65
C PRO A 162 14.52 10.24 -9.15
N LEU A 163 13.77 9.21 -9.53
CA LEU A 163 14.05 7.80 -9.27
C LEU A 163 15.38 7.37 -9.87
N THR A 164 16.03 6.44 -9.18
CA THR A 164 17.12 5.64 -9.73
C THR A 164 16.66 4.19 -9.85
N SER A 165 17.26 3.47 -10.79
CA SER A 165 17.00 2.05 -11.01
C SER A 165 18.17 1.20 -10.52
N PRO A 166 17.94 -0.01 -9.98
CA PRO A 166 19.02 -0.97 -9.75
C PRO A 166 19.65 -1.45 -11.06
N ARG A 167 18.99 -1.27 -12.22
CA ARG A 167 19.52 -1.62 -13.53
C ARG A 167 20.29 -0.45 -14.13
N LYS A 168 21.59 -0.65 -14.36
CA LYS A 168 22.45 0.36 -14.98
C LYS A 168 21.93 0.82 -16.35
N THR A 169 21.43 -0.10 -17.17
CA THR A 169 20.91 0.25 -18.52
C THR A 169 19.75 1.23 -18.46
N VAL A 170 18.85 1.06 -17.48
CA VAL A 170 17.71 1.96 -17.24
C VAL A 170 18.22 3.34 -16.82
N ASN A 171 19.18 3.41 -15.90
CA ASN A 171 19.78 4.69 -15.49
C ASN A 171 20.49 5.40 -16.66
N ASP A 172 21.22 4.65 -17.48
CA ASP A 172 21.92 5.18 -18.65
C ASP A 172 20.89 5.71 -19.68
N ALA A 173 19.79 4.99 -19.92
CA ALA A 173 18.70 5.44 -20.79
C ALA A 173 18.04 6.72 -20.26
N MET A 174 17.69 6.76 -18.96
CA MET A 174 17.13 7.96 -18.32
C MET A 174 18.06 9.16 -18.48
N LYS A 175 19.36 8.97 -18.23
CA LYS A 175 20.37 10.05 -18.36
C LYS A 175 20.54 10.51 -19.81
N ASN A 176 20.69 9.58 -20.76
CA ASN A 176 20.94 9.89 -22.16
C ASN A 176 19.74 10.59 -22.83
N GLN A 177 18.52 10.22 -22.42
CA GLN A 177 17.28 10.79 -22.96
C GLN A 177 16.78 11.98 -22.11
N GLY A 178 17.40 12.26 -20.96
CA GLY A 178 16.94 13.29 -20.03
C GLY A 178 15.56 13.00 -19.44
N ILE A 179 15.18 11.72 -19.27
CA ILE A 179 13.91 11.32 -18.65
C ILE A 179 14.05 11.36 -17.13
N ALA A 180 13.17 12.10 -16.47
CA ALA A 180 13.04 12.17 -15.02
C ALA A 180 11.73 11.49 -14.58
N LEU A 181 11.84 10.30 -14.00
CA LEU A 181 10.73 9.60 -13.36
C LEU A 181 10.67 9.97 -11.88
N LEU A 182 9.50 10.28 -11.33
CA LEU A 182 9.31 10.63 -9.93
C LEU A 182 8.37 9.65 -9.26
N ASP A 183 8.70 9.22 -8.05
CA ASP A 183 7.81 8.36 -7.28
C ASP A 183 6.80 9.20 -6.51
N TYR A 184 5.51 9.00 -6.79
CA TYR A 184 4.44 9.64 -6.05
C TYR A 184 4.49 9.26 -4.56
N ASP A 185 4.91 8.04 -4.25
CA ASP A 185 5.05 7.53 -2.87
C ASP A 185 6.18 8.20 -2.08
N ALA A 186 7.15 8.82 -2.75
CA ALA A 186 8.24 9.54 -2.08
C ALA A 186 7.80 10.93 -1.55
N MET A 187 6.60 11.40 -1.91
CA MET A 187 6.09 12.66 -1.36
C MET A 187 5.83 12.54 0.15
N LYS A 188 6.37 13.51 0.89
CA LYS A 188 6.14 13.65 2.32
C LYS A 188 4.64 13.83 2.59
N ARG A 189 4.09 12.95 3.42
CA ARG A 189 2.69 12.94 3.82
C ARG A 189 2.54 12.46 5.25
N ARG A 190 1.39 12.78 5.86
CA ARG A 190 0.98 12.22 7.14
C ARG A 190 0.10 10.99 6.91
N TYR A 191 0.23 10.04 7.82
CA TYR A 191 -0.42 8.74 7.78
C TYR A 191 -1.39 8.60 8.94
N VAL A 192 -2.43 7.81 8.72
CA VAL A 192 -3.46 7.53 9.72
C VAL A 192 -3.12 6.20 10.39
N PHE A 193 -2.91 6.24 11.70
CA PHE A 193 -2.56 5.10 12.53
C PHE A 193 -3.72 4.68 13.44
N ILE A 194 -3.81 3.37 13.69
CA ILE A 194 -4.61 2.78 14.76
C ILE A 194 -3.62 2.18 15.75
N ASP A 195 -3.74 2.57 17.01
CA ASP A 195 -2.91 2.15 18.12
C ASP A 195 -3.85 1.83 19.29
N ASP A 196 -3.71 0.65 19.87
CA ASP A 196 -4.59 0.11 20.91
C ASP A 196 -4.54 0.90 22.22
N ASN A 197 -3.47 1.66 22.45
CA ASN A 197 -3.30 2.52 23.62
C ASN A 197 -3.78 3.97 23.38
N GLN A 198 -4.35 4.27 22.21
CA GLN A 198 -4.66 5.64 21.78
C GLN A 198 -6.05 5.75 21.16
N PRO A 199 -6.65 6.95 21.08
CA PRO A 199 -7.87 7.14 20.31
C PRO A 199 -7.67 6.78 18.84
N VAL A 200 -8.69 6.23 18.18
CA VAL A 200 -8.59 5.83 16.76
C VAL A 200 -8.24 6.98 15.80
N TYR A 201 -7.63 6.62 14.67
CA TYR A 201 -7.27 7.50 13.55
C TYR A 201 -6.29 8.63 13.89
N GLN A 202 -5.24 8.31 14.65
CA GLN A 202 -4.16 9.24 14.92
C GLN A 202 -3.39 9.60 13.64
N ILE A 203 -3.05 10.89 13.45
CA ILE A 203 -2.36 11.37 12.24
C ILE A 203 -0.91 11.77 12.55
N GLN A 204 0.07 11.01 12.03
CA GLN A 204 1.50 11.24 12.29
C GLN A 204 2.36 11.02 11.03
N LEU A 205 3.65 11.36 11.12
CA LEU A 205 4.65 11.05 10.08
C LEU A 205 5.29 9.69 10.31
N LEU A 206 5.71 8.99 9.25
CA LEU A 206 6.39 7.67 9.37
C LEU A 206 7.70 7.75 10.17
N ASN A 207 8.40 8.88 10.14
CA ASN A 207 9.66 9.07 10.86
C ASN A 207 9.47 9.41 12.35
N THR A 208 8.25 9.80 12.76
CA THR A 208 7.90 10.11 14.15
C THR A 208 6.53 9.50 14.50
N PRO A 209 6.38 8.17 14.42
CA PRO A 209 5.08 7.50 14.54
C PRO A 209 4.46 7.70 15.94
N CYS A 210 5.29 7.73 16.99
CA CYS A 210 4.87 7.79 18.39
C CYS A 210 4.96 9.20 19.01
N VAL A 211 5.05 10.27 18.21
CA VAL A 211 5.22 11.64 18.72
C VAL A 211 4.06 12.13 19.60
N HIS A 212 2.88 11.50 19.46
CA HIS A 212 1.68 11.83 20.22
C HIS A 212 1.71 11.27 21.64
N TYR A 213 2.59 10.31 21.95
CA TYR A 213 2.74 9.81 23.30
C TYR A 213 3.29 10.91 24.22
N PRO A 214 2.69 11.12 25.41
CA PRO A 214 3.14 12.16 26.34
C PRO A 214 4.50 11.83 26.97
N LEU A 215 4.86 10.55 27.02
CA LEU A 215 6.11 10.05 27.61
C LEU A 215 7.27 10.18 26.61
N PRO A 216 8.35 10.93 26.93
CA PRO A 216 9.46 11.18 26.00
C PRO A 216 10.20 9.93 25.51
N GLU A 217 10.17 8.83 26.27
CA GLU A 217 10.74 7.52 25.87
C GLU A 217 10.16 6.95 24.57
N TRP A 218 8.95 7.37 24.17
CA TRP A 218 8.32 6.96 22.92
C TRP A 218 8.82 7.73 21.69
N HIS A 219 9.32 8.96 21.84
CA HIS A 219 9.71 9.82 20.71
C HIS A 219 10.91 9.30 19.88
N PRO A 220 11.86 8.53 20.46
CA PRO A 220 12.89 7.83 19.70
C PRO A 220 12.39 6.64 18.88
N CYS A 221 11.14 6.19 19.07
CA CYS A 221 10.65 5.02 18.38
C CYS A 221 10.57 5.22 16.85
N ARG A 222 10.88 4.17 16.10
CA ARG A 222 10.82 4.13 14.64
C ARG A 222 10.10 2.88 14.17
N ILE A 223 9.47 2.99 13.01
CA ILE A 223 8.97 1.82 12.28
C ILE A 223 10.18 1.05 11.73
N THR A 224 10.39 -0.17 12.22
CA THR A 224 11.51 -1.03 11.79
C THR A 224 11.07 -2.13 10.84
N TYR A 225 9.83 -2.60 10.98
CA TYR A 225 9.20 -3.51 10.03
C TYR A 225 7.78 -3.06 9.71
N PHE A 226 7.32 -3.42 8.51
CA PHE A 226 5.89 -3.47 8.23
C PHE A 226 5.52 -4.81 7.59
N LEU A 227 4.26 -5.20 7.78
CA LEU A 227 3.65 -6.40 7.26
C LEU A 227 2.49 -6.01 6.36
N ALA A 228 2.60 -6.34 5.07
CA ALA A 228 1.50 -6.18 4.12
C ALA A 228 0.66 -7.46 4.08
N PRO A 229 -0.63 -7.43 4.45
CA PRO A 229 -1.52 -8.60 4.42
C PRO A 229 -2.02 -8.85 2.98
N LEU A 230 -1.14 -9.31 2.11
CA LEU A 230 -1.51 -9.53 0.71
C LEU A 230 -2.50 -10.71 0.60
N PRO A 231 -3.48 -10.63 -0.31
CA PRO A 231 -4.31 -11.77 -0.68
C PRO A 231 -3.46 -12.93 -1.23
N GLU A 232 -4.00 -14.15 -1.16
CA GLU A 232 -3.36 -15.28 -1.82
C GLU A 232 -3.16 -15.03 -3.31
N LYS A 233 -2.08 -15.62 -3.85
CA LYS A 233 -1.70 -15.60 -5.27
C LYS A 233 -1.23 -14.24 -5.81
N VAL A 234 -1.00 -13.24 -4.96
CA VAL A 234 -0.21 -12.06 -5.33
C VAL A 234 1.27 -12.43 -5.24
N TYR A 235 1.92 -12.65 -6.39
CA TYR A 235 3.33 -13.07 -6.46
C TYR A 235 4.27 -11.98 -6.96
N LEU A 236 3.76 -11.01 -7.72
CA LEU A 236 4.54 -9.83 -8.11
C LEU A 236 4.48 -8.80 -6.98
N GLU A 237 5.63 -8.47 -6.41
CA GLU A 237 5.75 -7.45 -5.35
C GLU A 237 5.79 -6.02 -5.91
N ALA A 238 5.47 -5.03 -5.07
CA ALA A 238 5.49 -3.61 -5.42
C ALA A 238 6.82 -3.15 -6.04
N SER A 239 7.96 -3.57 -5.48
CA SER A 239 9.29 -3.23 -6.02
C SER A 239 9.49 -3.78 -7.43
N GLY A 240 9.03 -5.01 -7.68
CA GLY A 240 9.08 -5.65 -9.00
C GLY A 240 8.19 -4.94 -10.03
N ALA A 241 6.97 -4.55 -9.63
CA ALA A 241 6.07 -3.77 -10.46
C ALA A 241 6.66 -2.39 -10.80
N LYS A 242 7.13 -1.64 -9.80
CA LYS A 242 7.77 -0.32 -10.00
C LYS A 242 8.99 -0.42 -10.92
N ALA A 243 9.86 -1.41 -10.72
CA ALA A 243 11.04 -1.61 -11.55
C ALA A 243 10.70 -1.99 -13.00
N TYR A 244 9.65 -2.78 -13.21
CA TYR A 244 9.16 -3.12 -14.54
C TYR A 244 8.69 -1.87 -15.29
N VAL A 245 7.87 -1.04 -14.65
CA VAL A 245 7.34 0.19 -15.25
C VAL A 245 8.46 1.16 -15.59
N GLN A 246 9.46 1.34 -14.71
CA GLN A 246 10.63 2.17 -15.04
C GLN A 246 11.30 1.70 -16.34
N SER A 247 11.60 0.40 -16.47
CA SER A 247 12.24 -0.17 -17.67
C SER A 247 11.35 -0.04 -18.92
N MET A 248 10.03 -0.25 -18.79
CA MET A 248 9.08 -0.07 -19.89
C MET A 248 9.05 1.38 -20.41
N LEU A 249 9.07 2.35 -19.51
CA LEU A 249 9.00 3.78 -19.87
C LEU A 249 10.33 4.34 -20.43
N THR A 250 11.45 3.64 -20.23
CA THR A 250 12.78 4.12 -20.66
C THR A 250 13.39 3.32 -21.80
N GLU A 251 13.11 2.02 -21.85
CA GLU A 251 13.72 1.05 -22.78
C GLU A 251 12.67 0.24 -23.56
N GLY A 252 11.39 0.41 -23.25
CA GLY A 252 10.31 -0.37 -23.83
C GLY A 252 9.99 -0.01 -25.30
N PRO A 253 8.88 -0.53 -25.84
CA PRO A 253 8.49 -0.35 -27.24
C PRO A 253 8.13 1.11 -27.58
N ARG A 254 7.77 1.89 -26.56
CA ARG A 254 7.58 3.33 -26.62
C ARG A 254 8.21 3.95 -25.37
N PRO A 255 9.50 4.30 -25.39
CA PRO A 255 10.09 5.10 -24.34
C PRO A 255 9.42 6.48 -24.29
N LEU A 256 9.40 7.10 -23.11
CA LEU A 256 8.92 8.47 -22.96
C LEU A 256 9.75 9.44 -23.82
N PRO A 257 9.16 10.55 -24.28
CA PRO A 257 9.89 11.57 -25.03
C PRO A 257 11.12 12.09 -24.26
N SER A 258 12.18 12.46 -24.98
CA SER A 258 13.36 13.04 -24.36
C SER A 258 13.04 14.31 -23.56
N GLY A 259 13.63 14.48 -22.38
CA GLY A 259 13.35 15.59 -21.48
C GLY A 259 12.07 15.45 -20.65
N SER A 260 11.36 14.32 -20.75
CA SER A 260 10.11 14.10 -20.01
C SER A 260 10.32 14.10 -18.51
N ARG A 261 9.39 14.71 -17.78
CA ARG A 261 9.28 14.65 -16.33
C ARG A 261 7.93 14.04 -15.96
N THR A 262 7.94 12.84 -15.37
CA THR A 262 6.73 12.03 -15.19
C THR A 262 6.64 11.45 -13.79
N TRP A 263 5.52 11.68 -13.13
CA TRP A 263 5.16 11.09 -11.85
C TRP A 263 4.56 9.70 -12.05
N LEU A 264 5.01 8.76 -11.22
CA LEU A 264 4.55 7.38 -11.18
C LEU A 264 3.80 7.15 -9.87
N ARG A 265 2.50 6.88 -9.96
CA ARG A 265 1.70 6.43 -8.81
C ARG A 265 1.34 4.96 -9.02
N THR A 266 2.01 4.08 -8.28
CA THR A 266 1.80 2.63 -8.36
C THR A 266 0.97 2.14 -7.19
N TYR A 267 -0.08 1.37 -7.47
CA TYR A 267 -0.93 0.77 -6.44
C TYR A 267 -1.45 -0.60 -6.89
N HIS A 268 -1.78 -1.43 -5.90
CA HIS A 268 -2.41 -2.72 -6.08
C HIS A 268 -3.93 -2.59 -5.89
N THR A 269 -4.70 -3.26 -6.73
CA THR A 269 -6.16 -3.34 -6.57
C THR A 269 -6.73 -4.61 -7.19
N SER A 270 -8.00 -4.91 -6.88
CA SER A 270 -8.70 -5.96 -7.61
C SER A 270 -9.12 -5.46 -8.99
N SER A 271 -9.08 -6.33 -10.01
CA SER A 271 -9.59 -5.99 -11.33
C SER A 271 -11.07 -5.61 -11.29
N ARG A 272 -11.84 -6.17 -10.36
CA ARG A 272 -13.25 -5.79 -10.12
C ARG A 272 -13.38 -4.34 -9.67
N SER A 273 -12.58 -3.91 -8.69
CA SER A 273 -12.57 -2.53 -8.20
C SER A 273 -12.16 -1.55 -9.30
N LEU A 274 -11.10 -1.88 -10.05
CA LEU A 274 -10.66 -1.07 -11.19
C LEU A 274 -11.75 -0.93 -12.26
N LYS A 275 -12.36 -2.05 -12.68
CA LYS A 275 -13.44 -2.06 -13.68
C LYS A 275 -14.70 -1.34 -13.18
N HIS A 276 -15.06 -1.50 -11.90
CA HIS A 276 -16.15 -0.75 -11.31
C HIS A 276 -15.90 0.75 -11.36
N TRP A 277 -14.68 1.19 -11.03
CA TRP A 277 -14.30 2.60 -11.13
C TRP A 277 -14.33 3.11 -12.58
N LEU A 278 -13.77 2.35 -13.54
CA LEU A 278 -13.83 2.68 -14.98
C LEU A 278 -15.27 2.87 -15.47
N ALA A 279 -16.19 2.03 -14.99
CA ALA A 279 -17.60 2.07 -15.36
C ALA A 279 -18.38 3.22 -14.70
N THR A 280 -18.00 3.66 -13.49
CA THR A 280 -18.82 4.57 -12.67
C THR A 280 -18.28 5.98 -12.51
N LYS A 281 -16.98 6.21 -12.73
CA LYS A 281 -16.32 7.51 -12.47
C LYS A 281 -15.99 8.33 -13.73
N GLY A 282 -16.61 7.98 -14.86
CA GLY A 282 -16.56 8.79 -16.08
C GLY A 282 -15.15 8.87 -16.70
N PHE A 283 -14.49 7.72 -16.89
CA PHE A 283 -13.22 7.67 -17.61
C PHE A 283 -13.36 8.36 -18.97
N SER A 284 -12.48 9.33 -19.25
CA SER A 284 -12.71 10.35 -20.27
C SER A 284 -12.63 9.84 -21.72
N SER A 285 -12.01 8.69 -21.96
CA SER A 285 -11.93 8.06 -23.28
C SER A 285 -12.78 6.79 -23.36
N PRO A 286 -13.93 6.82 -24.05
CA PRO A 286 -14.77 5.62 -24.24
C PRO A 286 -14.02 4.47 -24.90
N ALA A 287 -13.22 4.73 -25.95
CA ALA A 287 -12.50 3.68 -26.67
C ALA A 287 -11.47 2.94 -25.78
N ILE A 288 -10.72 3.67 -24.95
CA ILE A 288 -9.76 3.06 -24.01
C ILE A 288 -10.49 2.40 -22.84
N ARG A 289 -11.55 3.04 -22.33
CA ARG A 289 -12.39 2.46 -21.28
C ARG A 289 -12.93 1.10 -21.71
N ASP A 290 -13.49 1.00 -22.91
CA ASP A 290 -14.10 -0.23 -23.40
C ASP A 290 -13.04 -1.33 -23.58
N LYS A 291 -11.86 -0.98 -24.14
CA LYS A 291 -10.69 -1.87 -24.16
C LYS A 291 -10.29 -2.38 -22.77
N LEU A 292 -10.21 -1.50 -21.77
CA LEU A 292 -9.88 -1.88 -20.39
C LEU A 292 -10.96 -2.75 -19.74
N MET A 293 -12.24 -2.49 -20.04
CA MET A 293 -13.37 -3.27 -19.54
C MET A 293 -13.39 -4.68 -20.12
N GLU A 294 -13.09 -4.82 -21.41
CA GLU A 294 -13.03 -6.09 -22.15
C GLU A 294 -11.75 -6.89 -21.88
N CYS A 295 -10.69 -6.21 -21.44
CA CYS A 295 -9.42 -6.84 -21.14
C CYS A 295 -9.57 -7.94 -20.07
N VAL A 296 -9.07 -9.13 -20.37
CA VAL A 296 -9.01 -10.23 -19.40
C VAL A 296 -7.92 -9.89 -18.38
N MET A 297 -8.33 -9.72 -17.13
CA MET A 297 -7.42 -9.40 -16.02
C MET A 297 -7.50 -10.50 -14.97
N PRO A 298 -6.38 -10.83 -14.31
CA PRO A 298 -6.40 -11.65 -13.09
C PRO A 298 -7.24 -10.98 -11.99
N LYS A 299 -7.48 -11.68 -10.88
CA LYS A 299 -8.19 -11.10 -9.73
C LYS A 299 -7.51 -9.83 -9.22
N PHE A 300 -6.18 -9.80 -9.23
CA PHE A 300 -5.37 -8.71 -8.68
C PHE A 300 -4.39 -8.17 -9.71
N VAL A 301 -4.30 -6.84 -9.77
CA VAL A 301 -3.44 -6.13 -10.72
C VAL A 301 -2.63 -5.06 -10.00
N TRP A 302 -1.43 -4.81 -10.52
CA TRP A 302 -0.70 -3.57 -10.24
C TRP A 302 -1.05 -2.56 -11.31
N VAL A 303 -1.33 -1.33 -10.89
CA VAL A 303 -1.63 -0.22 -11.78
C VAL A 303 -0.67 0.91 -11.47
N THR A 304 -0.01 1.42 -12.51
CA THR A 304 0.80 2.63 -12.41
C THR A 304 0.18 3.73 -13.25
N GLU A 305 -0.28 4.78 -12.60
CA GLU A 305 -0.75 5.99 -13.25
C GLU A 305 0.42 6.94 -13.53
N LEU A 306 0.43 7.54 -14.72
CA LEU A 306 1.44 8.50 -15.17
C LEU A 306 0.85 9.90 -15.16
N SER A 307 1.58 10.87 -14.59
CA SER A 307 1.12 12.25 -14.51
C SER A 307 2.26 13.25 -14.74
N THR A 308 1.93 14.40 -15.29
CA THR A 308 2.75 15.61 -15.29
C THR A 308 2.66 16.35 -13.96
N ASP A 309 3.52 17.35 -13.73
CA ASP A 309 3.47 18.19 -12.53
C ASP A 309 2.10 18.89 -12.36
N GLN A 310 1.48 19.31 -13.47
CA GLN A 310 0.17 19.97 -13.43
C GLN A 310 -0.94 18.97 -13.10
N GLU A 311 -0.92 17.78 -13.69
CA GLU A 311 -1.91 16.75 -13.43
C GLU A 311 -1.87 16.24 -11.98
N ILE A 312 -0.69 16.20 -11.35
CA ILE A 312 -0.60 15.92 -9.91
C ILE A 312 -1.40 16.92 -9.08
N LYS A 313 -1.28 18.22 -9.39
CA LYS A 313 -2.03 19.30 -8.72
C LYS A 313 -3.53 19.20 -8.98
N ASP A 314 -3.90 18.84 -10.21
CA ASP A 314 -5.30 18.73 -10.64
C ASP A 314 -5.95 17.39 -10.24
N PHE A 315 -5.23 16.53 -9.52
CA PHE A 315 -5.66 15.18 -9.15
C PHE A 315 -6.03 14.28 -10.36
N LYS A 316 -5.24 14.41 -11.43
CA LYS A 316 -5.42 13.69 -12.70
C LYS A 316 -4.19 12.88 -13.09
N SER A 317 -4.37 12.06 -14.11
CA SER A 317 -3.32 11.30 -14.80
C SER A 317 -3.64 11.19 -16.28
N SER A 318 -2.63 10.98 -17.12
CA SER A 318 -2.76 10.83 -18.58
C SER A 318 -2.08 9.58 -19.12
N GLY A 319 -1.52 8.75 -18.24
CA GLY A 319 -1.03 7.43 -18.61
C GLY A 319 -1.40 6.36 -17.60
N LEU A 320 -1.40 5.13 -18.06
CA LEU A 320 -1.76 3.95 -17.29
C LEU A 320 -0.90 2.77 -17.72
N VAL A 321 -0.33 2.03 -16.77
CA VAL A 321 0.33 0.74 -17.01
C VAL A 321 -0.29 -0.28 -16.06
N ILE A 322 -0.78 -1.40 -16.60
CA ILE A 322 -1.43 -2.47 -15.83
C ILE A 322 -0.60 -3.74 -15.95
N LEU A 323 -0.24 -4.30 -14.79
CA LEU A 323 0.47 -5.56 -14.67
C LEU A 323 -0.36 -6.59 -13.91
N ASP A 324 -0.20 -7.85 -14.30
CA ASP A 324 -0.71 -9.01 -13.59
C ASP A 324 0.04 -9.18 -12.26
N ALA A 325 -0.67 -9.02 -11.13
CA ALA A 325 -0.06 -9.20 -9.81
C ALA A 325 0.19 -10.67 -9.45
N THR A 326 -0.38 -11.60 -10.23
CA THR A 326 -0.32 -13.05 -10.07
C THR A 326 0.71 -13.72 -11.00
N GLU A 327 1.45 -12.95 -11.80
CA GLU A 327 2.60 -13.46 -12.58
C GLU A 327 3.90 -12.88 -12.02
N PRO A 328 4.72 -13.68 -11.30
CA PRO A 328 5.96 -13.17 -10.70
C PRO A 328 7.04 -12.86 -11.75
N ARG A 329 6.94 -13.39 -12.98
CA ARG A 329 7.97 -13.22 -14.01
C ARG A 329 7.71 -11.96 -14.82
N THR A 330 8.53 -10.95 -14.58
CA THR A 330 8.59 -9.73 -15.41
C THR A 330 9.41 -9.93 -16.69
N ARG A 331 10.24 -10.98 -16.77
CA ARG A 331 11.03 -11.30 -17.99
C ARG A 331 10.10 -11.71 -19.13
N GLY A 332 10.37 -11.17 -20.32
CA GLY A 332 9.55 -11.43 -21.51
C GLY A 332 8.15 -10.81 -21.43
N ASN A 333 7.97 -9.80 -20.57
CA ASN A 333 6.71 -9.03 -20.44
C ASN A 333 5.48 -9.87 -20.07
N LYS A 334 5.66 -11.05 -19.46
CA LYS A 334 4.54 -11.94 -19.12
C LYS A 334 3.54 -11.30 -18.16
N ALA A 335 4.03 -10.50 -17.23
CA ALA A 335 3.18 -9.75 -16.31
C ALA A 335 2.49 -8.54 -16.96
N HIS A 336 2.86 -8.11 -18.17
CA HIS A 336 2.24 -6.93 -18.78
C HIS A 336 0.88 -7.25 -19.39
N ILE A 337 -0.14 -6.50 -18.97
CA ILE A 337 -1.50 -6.61 -19.48
C ILE A 337 -1.73 -5.54 -20.54
N MET A 338 -1.62 -4.26 -20.14
CA MET A 338 -1.91 -3.13 -21.01
C MET A 338 -1.20 -1.89 -20.52
N SER A 339 -0.70 -1.08 -21.44
CA SER A 339 -0.23 0.27 -21.17
C SER A 339 -0.87 1.25 -22.13
N CYS A 340 -1.30 2.40 -21.63
CA CYS A 340 -1.90 3.48 -22.39
C CYS A 340 -1.17 4.78 -22.01
N TYR A 341 -0.29 5.30 -22.85
CA TYR A 341 0.43 6.55 -22.60
C TYR A 341 1.03 7.10 -23.89
N ASP A 342 1.32 8.41 -23.91
CA ASP A 342 2.01 9.09 -25.02
C ASP A 342 1.39 8.82 -26.42
N GLY A 343 0.06 8.75 -26.49
CA GLY A 343 -0.67 8.53 -27.74
C GLY A 343 -0.72 7.08 -28.22
N ASP A 344 -0.24 6.14 -27.42
CA ASP A 344 -0.16 4.72 -27.75
C ASP A 344 -0.85 3.84 -26.71
N VAL A 345 -1.40 2.74 -27.22
CA VAL A 345 -1.84 1.59 -26.43
C VAL A 345 -0.96 0.41 -26.79
N ILE A 346 -0.36 -0.22 -25.77
CA ILE A 346 0.53 -1.37 -25.87
C ILE A 346 -0.15 -2.53 -25.13
N GLU A 347 -0.33 -3.67 -25.78
CA GLU A 347 -1.16 -4.77 -25.25
C GLU A 347 -0.39 -6.10 -25.19
N GLY A 348 -0.61 -6.84 -24.10
CA GLY A 348 -0.13 -8.20 -23.88
C GLY A 348 1.38 -8.35 -23.75
N SER A 349 1.85 -9.60 -23.65
CA SER A 349 3.28 -9.91 -23.51
C SER A 349 4.09 -9.68 -24.79
N GLU A 350 3.43 -9.69 -25.95
CA GLU A 350 4.03 -9.37 -27.25
C GLU A 350 4.21 -7.86 -27.46
N LEU A 351 3.67 -7.02 -26.56
CA LEU A 351 3.76 -5.56 -26.60
C LEU A 351 3.24 -4.98 -27.93
N LYS A 352 2.08 -5.45 -28.38
CA LYS A 352 1.46 -4.95 -29.62
C LYS A 352 1.05 -3.50 -29.45
N ARG A 353 1.57 -2.63 -30.32
CA ARG A 353 1.33 -1.18 -30.27
C ARG A 353 0.26 -0.77 -31.26
N THR A 354 -0.69 0.04 -30.79
CA THR A 354 -1.70 0.73 -31.59
C THR A 354 -1.74 2.19 -31.18
N SER A 355 -1.85 3.11 -32.14
CA SER A 355 -2.01 4.53 -31.81
C SER A 355 -3.42 4.81 -31.33
N LEU A 356 -3.54 5.29 -30.09
CA LEU A 356 -4.80 5.72 -29.49
C LEU A 356 -4.49 6.66 -28.32
N HIS A 357 -5.02 7.89 -28.39
CA HIS A 357 -4.75 8.92 -27.40
C HIS A 357 -5.58 8.72 -26.12
N LEU A 358 -4.90 8.77 -24.97
CA LEU A 358 -5.51 8.81 -23.65
C LEU A 358 -5.54 10.27 -23.15
N PRO A 359 -6.70 10.95 -23.17
CA PRO A 359 -6.83 12.24 -22.51
C PRO A 359 -6.71 12.11 -20.99
N PRO A 360 -6.39 13.19 -20.27
CA PRO A 360 -6.33 13.17 -18.82
C PRO A 360 -7.64 12.65 -18.18
N PHE A 361 -7.50 11.89 -17.10
CA PHE A 361 -8.59 11.27 -16.34
C PHE A 361 -8.37 11.46 -14.83
N ASN A 362 -9.45 11.41 -14.04
CA ASN A 362 -9.37 11.49 -12.59
C ASN A 362 -8.63 10.26 -12.04
N ARG A 363 -7.89 10.37 -10.94
CA ARG A 363 -7.17 9.21 -10.38
C ARG A 363 -8.11 8.20 -9.70
N PHE A 364 -7.70 6.94 -9.70
CA PHE A 364 -8.37 5.87 -8.95
C PHE A 364 -8.03 5.93 -7.46
N GLU A 365 -9.02 5.73 -6.59
CA GLU A 365 -8.88 5.74 -5.13
C GLU A 365 -9.53 4.51 -4.51
N ASN A 366 -8.75 3.73 -3.75
CA ASN A 366 -9.22 2.52 -3.03
C ASN A 366 -9.70 2.82 -1.60
N LEU A 367 -9.27 3.95 -1.04
CA LEU A 367 -9.55 4.34 0.33
C LEU A 367 -10.82 5.17 0.41
N THR A 368 -11.54 5.05 1.52
CA THR A 368 -12.73 5.86 1.80
C THR A 368 -12.30 7.24 2.25
N LYS A 369 -12.84 8.28 1.60
CA LYS A 369 -12.63 9.67 2.00
C LYS A 369 -13.58 10.02 3.14
N TYR A 370 -13.02 10.44 4.27
CA TYR A 370 -13.76 11.11 5.35
C TYR A 370 -13.42 12.60 5.35
N GLU A 371 -14.46 13.42 5.37
CA GLU A 371 -14.33 14.86 5.61
C GLU A 371 -14.28 15.06 7.12
N ALA A 372 -13.29 15.82 7.58
CA ALA A 372 -13.08 16.12 8.98
C ALA A 372 -13.92 17.33 9.40
#